data_AF-A0A9Q2QPS0-F1
#
_entry.id   AF-A0A9Q2QPS0-F1
#
_cell.length_a   1.000
_cell.length_b   1.000
_cell.length_c   1.000
_cell.angle_alpha   90.00
_cell.angle_beta   90.00
_cell.angle_gamma   90.00
#
_symmetry.space_group_name_H-M   'P 1'
#
loop_
_entity.id
_entity.type
_entity.pdbx_description
1 polymer ?
#
loop_
_entity_poly.entity_id
_entity_poly.type
_entity_poly.pdbx_seq_one_letter_code
_entity_poly.pdbx_strand_id
1 'polypeptide(L)' 'MGTLVIFKENEMTVLEDISEETYLHMKKESADLQEEHPPYMIWHEDLHFDYGY' A
#
# COMPACT_ATOMS: atom_id res chain seq x y z
N MET A 1 5.44 0.13 -11.01
CA MET A 1 5.10 -0.76 -9.88
C MET A 1 5.59 -0.08 -8.60
N GLY A 2 5.03 -0.41 -7.44
CA GLY A 2 5.30 0.28 -6.18
C GLY A 2 5.28 -0.67 -5.00
N THR A 3 5.74 -0.17 -3.85
CA THR A 3 5.70 -0.88 -2.58
C THR A 3 4.54 -0.38 -1.72
N LEU A 4 3.68 -1.30 -1.27
CA LEU A 4 2.59 -1.04 -0.34
C LEU A 4 2.97 -1.57 1.05
N VAL A 5 2.88 -0.69 2.06
CA VAL A 5 3.08 -1.03 3.47
C VAL A 5 1.74 -0.93 4.19
N ILE A 6 1.37 -1.99 4.90
CA ILE A 6 0.12 -2.09 5.65
C ILE A 6 0.46 -2.30 7.13
N PHE A 7 -0.10 -1.44 7.98
CA PHE A 7 -0.04 -1.57 9.43
C PHE A 7 -1.43 -1.94 9.93
N LYS A 8 -1.57 -3.09 10.57
CA LYS A 8 -2.82 -3.51 11.21
C LYS A 8 -2.50 -4.02 12.61
N GLU A 9 -3.13 -3.40 13.60
CA GLU A 9 -2.92 -3.68 15.02
C GLU A 9 -1.43 -3.61 15.41
N ASN A 10 -0.75 -4.75 15.48
CA ASN A 10 0.64 -4.88 15.90
C ASN A 10 1.51 -5.57 14.85
N GLU A 11 0.99 -5.70 13.63
CA GLU A 11 1.64 -6.34 12.49
C GLU A 11 1.93 -5.33 11.37
N MET A 12 3.07 -5.52 10.71
CA MET A 12 3.48 -4.77 9.52
C MET A 12 3.63 -5.75 8.36
N THR A 13 2.90 -5.49 7.28
CA THR A 13 2.97 -6.26 6.04
C THR A 13 3.51 -5.36 4.93
N VAL A 14 4.49 -5.86 4.19
CA VAL A 14 5.08 -5.17 3.03
C VAL A 14 4.79 -5.99 1.78
N LEU A 15 4.23 -5.34 0.77
CA LEU A 15 3.91 -5.91 -0.52
C LEU A 15 4.66 -5.12 -1.60
N GLU A 16 5.57 -5.78 -2.30
CA GLU A 16 6.32 -5.22 -3.42
C GLU A 16 5.59 -5.49 -4.74
N ASP A 17 5.97 -4.78 -5.80
CA ASP A 17 5.42 -4.91 -7.16
C ASP A 17 3.91 -4.64 -7.27
N ILE A 18 3.38 -3.79 -6.39
CA ILE A 18 1.96 -3.41 -6.35
C ILE A 18 1.70 -2.21 -7.25
N SER A 19 0.70 -2.33 -8.13
CA SER A 19 0.23 -1.22 -8.96
C SER A 19 -0.59 -0.21 -8.15
N GLU A 20 -0.62 1.04 -8.62
CA GLU A 20 -1.47 2.08 -8.02
C GLU A 20 -2.95 1.67 -7.99
N GLU A 21 -3.44 1.03 -9.05
CA GLU A 21 -4.82 0.54 -9.14
C GLU A 21 -5.16 -0.47 -8.04
N THR A 22 -4.25 -1.41 -7.76
CA THR A 22 -4.40 -2.37 -6.68
C THR A 22 -4.41 -1.68 -5.31
N TYR A 23 -3.53 -0.70 -5.09
CA TYR A 23 -3.55 0.09 -3.86
C TYR A 23 -4.87 0.85 -3.67
N LEU A 24 -5.36 1.53 -4.72
CA LEU A 24 -6.63 2.28 -4.66
C LEU A 24 -7.81 1.36 -4.38
N HIS A 25 -7.82 0.15 -4.94
CA HIS A 25 -8.83 -0.86 -4.67
C HIS A 25 -8.82 -1.29 -3.20
N MET A 26 -7.65 -1.67 -2.67
CA MET A 26 -7.49 -2.09 -1.26
C MET A 26 -7.84 -0.97 -0.27
N LYS A 27 -7.50 0.27 -0.60
CA LYS A 27 -7.85 1.45 0.20
C LYS A 27 -9.37 1.68 0.24
N LYS A 28 -10.07 1.42 -0.86
CA LYS A 28 -11.54 1.53 -0.91
C LYS A 28 -12.20 0.42 -0.12
N GLU A 29 -11.77 -0.84 -0.30
CA GLU A 29 -12.29 -1.98 0.45
C GLU A 29 -12.12 -1.81 1.96
N SER A 30 -10.95 -1.33 2.40
CA SER A 30 -10.70 -1.07 3.82
C SER A 30 -11.55 0.07 4.40
N ALA A 31 -11.89 1.09 3.60
CA ALA A 31 -12.78 2.17 4.02
C ALA A 31 -14.24 1.70 4.17
N ASP A 32 -14.70 0.77 3.33
CA ASP A 32 -16.05 0.19 3.39
C ASP A 32 -16.26 -0.73 4.60
N LEU A 33 -15.19 -1.34 5.14
CA LEU A 33 -15.28 -2.37 6.18
C LEU A 33 -15.65 -1.87 7.59
N GLN A 34 -15.74 -0.56 7.84
CA GLN A 34 -16.07 0.05 9.16
C GLN A 34 -15.45 -0.68 10.37
N GLU A 35 -14.18 -1.09 10.25
CA GLU A 35 -13.48 -1.76 11.35
C GLU A 35 -13.19 -0.77 12.49
N GLU A 36 -13.25 -1.24 13.74
CA GLU A 36 -12.91 -0.44 14.94
C GLU A 36 -11.43 0.01 14.92
N HIS A 37 -10.57 -0.79 14.27
CA HIS A 37 -9.16 -0.50 14.01
C HIS A 37 -8.85 -0.73 12.52
N PRO A 38 -9.08 0.27 11.65
CA PRO A 38 -8.84 0.10 10.22
C PRO A 38 -7.33 -0.01 9.93
N PRO A 39 -6.93 -0.85 8.96
CA PRO A 39 -5.55 -0.95 8.53
C PRO A 39 -5.05 0.38 7.96
N TYR A 40 -3.88 0.83 8.42
CA TYR A 40 -3.20 2.00 7.89
C TYR A 40 -2.29 1.60 6.72
N MET A 41 -2.52 2.16 5.54
CA MET A 41 -1.83 1.78 4.31
C MET A 41 -1.03 2.96 3.74
N ILE A 42 0.22 2.70 3.37
CA ILE A 42 1.10 3.65 2.66
C ILE A 42 1.59 2.99 1.39
N TRP A 43 1.35 3.63 0.24
CA TRP A 43 1.91 3.20 -1.04
C TRP A 43 2.99 4.16 -1.50
N HIS A 44 4.10 3.60 -1.96
CA HIS A 44 5.21 4.33 -2.56
C HIS A 44 5.44 3.76 -3.96
N GLU A 45 5.43 4.64 -4.97
CA GLU A 45 5.84 4.25 -6.31
C GLU A 45 7.34 3.93 -6.32
N ASP A 46 7.73 2.79 -6.90
CA ASP A 46 9.13 2.50 -7.17
C ASP A 46 9.56 3.43 -8.30
N LEU A 47 10.06 4.60 -7.91
CA LEU A 47 10.78 5.48 -8.80
C LEU A 47 12.05 4.73 -9.21
N HIS A 48 11.98 4.01 -10.34
CA HIS A 48 13.16 3.58 -11.06
C HIS A 48 13.95 4.84 -11.44
N PHE A 49 14.91 5.22 -10.59
CA PHE A 49 15.93 6.20 -10.92
C PHE A 49 16.88 5.57 -11.94
N ASP A 50 16.40 5.35 -13.16
CA ASP A 50 17.22 5.16 -14.35
C ASP A 50 17.80 6.52 -14.79
N TYR A 51 18.42 7.25 -13.86
CA TYR A 51 19.29 8.36 -14.22
C TYR A 51 20.68 7.76 -14.49
N GLY A 52 20.83 7.22 -15.70
CA GLY A 52 22.12 6.89 -16.27
C GLY A 52 23.03 8.11 -16.26
N TYR A 53 24.16 7.97 -15.56
CA TYR A 53 25.29 8.91 -15.59
C TYR A 53 26.27 8.54 -16.71
#